data_AF-A0A844FTE0-F1
#
_entry.id   AF-A0A844FTE0-F1
#
_cell.length_a   1.000
_cell.length_b   1.000
_cell.length_c   1.000
_cell.angle_alpha   90.00
_cell.angle_beta   90.00
_cell.angle_gamma   90.00
#
_symmetry.space_group_name_H-M   'P 1'
#
loop_
_entity.id
_entity.type
_entity.pdbx_description
1 polymer ?
#
loop_
_entity_poly.entity_id
_entity_poly.type
_entity_poly.pdbx_seq_one_letter_code
_entity_poly.pdbx_strand_id
1 'polypeptide(L)'
;MHDLMKFKGIDRDEVLYHYTSCKSVQGILKSGIFFATKSSFLNDTNELAYILELVELVIGEVENEAYRHLLRLSIIETMEEFAKRNIYVLSFSTAPDSLTLWAEFGDKTGYNMAFDGKLLLTAIKEHHPITLHGHIIYDKAYQLKILRNLLFVKIPDELHITFKDIMEEEIKSQNTKAFQELTSRFQYDMSRLAIFFKQNEFKSEQEYRIAFENPAQESLCFREKDGFLLPYIQIHVGKLPLMSITVAPKNHVDLAPAGMRAYLEYLGYDTTVYFSQLKLRY
;
A
#
# COMPACT_ATOMS: atom_id res chain seq x y z
N MET A 1 11.16 11.71 -10.23
CA MET A 1 9.91 11.15 -9.70
C MET A 1 8.77 12.00 -10.24
N HIS A 2 7.95 11.45 -11.15
CA HIS A 2 6.99 12.20 -11.97
C HIS A 2 5.91 12.89 -11.11
N ASP A 3 5.57 14.15 -11.43
CA ASP A 3 4.64 14.99 -10.65
C ASP A 3 3.20 14.45 -10.54
N LEU A 4 2.80 13.48 -11.37
CA LEU A 4 1.46 12.88 -11.39
C LEU A 4 1.26 11.70 -10.41
N MET A 5 2.32 11.19 -9.79
CA MET A 5 2.25 10.12 -8.76
C MET A 5 2.60 10.65 -7.36
N LYS A 6 2.32 11.92 -7.08
CA LYS A 6 2.28 12.38 -5.70
C LYS A 6 0.95 11.93 -5.11
N PHE A 7 0.92 10.70 -4.59
CA PHE A 7 -0.13 10.31 -3.65
C PHE A 7 -0.19 11.35 -2.53
N LYS A 8 -1.39 11.61 -2.00
CA LYS A 8 -1.50 12.52 -0.87
C LYS A 8 -0.60 11.97 0.25
N GLY A 9 0.43 12.74 0.60
CA GLY A 9 1.35 12.41 1.68
C GLY A 9 0.71 12.65 3.04
N ILE A 10 1.49 12.43 4.09
CA ILE A 10 1.06 12.69 5.47
C ILE A 10 0.93 14.21 5.68
N ASP A 11 -0.19 14.65 6.25
CA ASP A 11 -0.37 16.04 6.69
C ASP A 11 0.55 16.36 7.88
N ARG A 12 0.83 17.63 8.18
CA ARG A 12 1.90 18.03 9.14
C ARG A 12 1.78 17.36 10.52
N ASP A 13 0.57 17.10 10.99
CA ASP A 13 0.25 16.59 12.32
C ASP A 13 -0.55 15.26 12.27
N GLU A 14 -0.49 14.53 11.14
CA GLU A 14 -1.26 13.31 10.95
C GLU A 14 -0.61 12.10 11.66
N VAL A 15 -1.44 11.37 12.41
CA VAL A 15 -1.04 10.21 13.20
C VAL A 15 -1.28 8.95 12.39
N LEU A 16 -0.28 8.07 12.36
CA LEU A 16 -0.39 6.75 11.75
C LEU A 16 -0.61 5.69 12.81
N TYR A 17 -1.62 4.86 12.59
CA TYR A 17 -2.06 3.80 13.48
C TYR A 17 -1.69 2.43 12.90
N HIS A 18 -1.11 1.56 13.72
CA HIS A 18 -0.79 0.20 13.34
C HIS A 18 -1.53 -0.79 14.24
N TYR A 19 -2.59 -1.38 13.69
CA TYR A 19 -3.37 -2.43 14.33
C TYR A 19 -2.67 -3.78 14.19
N THR A 20 -2.41 -4.45 15.31
CA THR A 20 -1.74 -5.75 15.30
C THR A 20 -1.94 -6.51 16.61
N SER A 21 -1.36 -7.70 16.70
CA SER A 21 -1.40 -8.54 17.90
C SER A 21 -0.45 -8.03 19.00
N CYS A 22 -0.72 -8.39 20.26
CA CYS A 22 0.20 -8.11 21.38
C CYS A 22 1.63 -8.63 21.13
N LYS A 23 1.76 -9.82 20.51
CA LYS A 23 3.05 -10.43 20.18
C LYS A 23 3.82 -9.57 19.17
N SER A 24 3.13 -9.05 18.15
CA SER A 24 3.72 -8.16 17.17
C SER A 24 4.16 -6.83 17.79
N VAL A 25 3.32 -6.22 18.65
CA VAL A 25 3.68 -5.01 19.39
C VAL A 25 4.95 -5.23 20.21
N GLN A 26 5.05 -6.35 20.93
CA GLN A 26 6.24 -6.69 21.70
C GLN A 26 7.50 -6.77 20.83
N GLY A 27 7.40 -7.43 19.66
CA GLY A 27 8.49 -7.52 18.70
C GLY A 27 8.92 -6.15 18.16
N ILE A 28 7.95 -5.33 17.75
CA ILE A 28 8.19 -3.99 17.20
C ILE A 28 8.84 -3.09 18.24
N LEU A 29 8.30 -3.02 19.46
CA LEU A 29 8.84 -2.17 20.53
C LEU A 29 10.27 -2.56 20.93
N LYS A 30 10.55 -3.86 21.02
CA LYS A 30 11.86 -4.38 21.44
C LYS A 30 12.95 -4.17 20.40
N SER A 31 12.59 -4.30 19.12
CA SER A 31 13.57 -4.30 18.02
C SER A 31 13.64 -2.97 17.27
N GLY A 32 12.58 -2.15 17.31
CA GLY A 32 12.46 -0.98 16.45
C GLY A 32 12.30 -1.34 14.98
N ILE A 33 11.72 -2.51 14.67
CA ILE A 33 11.61 -3.06 13.32
C ILE A 33 10.15 -3.32 12.95
N PHE A 34 9.73 -2.84 11.77
CA PHE A 34 8.51 -3.26 11.10
C PHE A 34 8.79 -4.27 10.01
N PHE A 35 7.82 -5.12 9.69
CA PHE A 35 7.94 -6.05 8.56
C PHE A 35 7.11 -5.53 7.40
N ALA A 36 7.77 -5.10 6.32
CA ALA A 36 7.09 -4.82 5.06
C ALA A 36 6.95 -6.13 4.28
N THR A 37 5.72 -6.50 3.94
CA THR A 37 5.41 -7.81 3.35
C THR A 37 5.34 -7.71 1.83
N LYS A 38 5.76 -8.75 1.10
CA LYS A 38 5.65 -8.76 -0.36
C LYS A 38 4.18 -8.62 -0.77
N SER A 39 3.88 -7.60 -1.57
CA SER A 39 2.51 -7.24 -1.99
C SER A 39 1.73 -8.40 -2.61
N SER A 40 2.38 -9.22 -3.44
CA SER A 40 1.76 -10.39 -4.08
C SER A 40 1.34 -11.51 -3.13
N PHE A 41 1.67 -11.41 -1.83
CA PHE A 41 1.28 -12.35 -0.78
C PHE A 41 0.36 -11.73 0.28
N LEU A 42 -0.06 -10.47 0.08
CA LEU A 42 -1.06 -9.87 0.93
C LEU A 42 -2.44 -10.47 0.62
N ASN A 43 -3.31 -10.51 1.63
CA ASN A 43 -4.64 -11.13 1.54
C ASN A 43 -5.51 -10.54 0.41
N ASP A 44 -5.17 -9.36 -0.08
CA ASP A 44 -5.82 -8.68 -1.19
C ASP A 44 -5.27 -9.17 -2.55
N THR A 45 -5.42 -10.46 -2.86
CA THR A 45 -5.31 -11.00 -4.25
C THR A 45 -6.22 -10.26 -5.25
N ASN A 46 -7.13 -9.43 -4.74
CA ASN A 46 -8.06 -8.58 -5.45
C ASN A 46 -7.46 -7.28 -6.01
N GLU A 47 -6.32 -6.76 -5.52
CA GLU A 47 -5.85 -5.42 -5.93
C GLU A 47 -5.38 -5.36 -7.40
N LEU A 48 -4.60 -6.36 -7.83
CA LEU A 48 -4.18 -6.46 -9.22
C LEU A 48 -5.38 -6.73 -10.14
N ALA A 49 -6.30 -7.60 -9.73
CA ALA A 49 -7.53 -7.88 -10.47
C ALA A 49 -8.37 -6.60 -10.61
N TYR A 50 -8.52 -5.85 -9.51
CA TYR A 50 -9.30 -4.61 -9.49
C TYR A 50 -8.74 -3.55 -10.43
N ILE A 51 -7.43 -3.30 -10.43
CA ILE A 51 -6.88 -2.30 -11.35
C ILE A 51 -7.00 -2.75 -12.81
N LEU A 52 -6.90 -4.06 -13.09
CA LEU A 52 -7.12 -4.59 -14.43
C LEU A 52 -8.58 -4.38 -14.88
N GLU A 53 -9.56 -4.54 -14.00
CA GLU A 53 -10.96 -4.19 -14.29
C GLU A 53 -11.11 -2.70 -14.63
N LEU A 54 -10.42 -1.81 -13.91
CA LEU A 54 -10.45 -0.38 -14.20
C LEU A 54 -9.79 -0.05 -15.54
N VAL A 55 -8.68 -0.71 -15.87
CA VAL A 55 -7.99 -0.54 -17.16
C VAL A 55 -8.86 -1.03 -18.30
N GLU A 56 -9.56 -2.15 -18.13
CA GLU A 56 -10.51 -2.67 -19.12
C GLU A 56 -11.62 -1.66 -19.42
N LEU A 57 -12.13 -0.96 -18.40
CA LEU A 57 -13.08 0.14 -18.59
C LEU A 57 -12.48 1.30 -19.40
N VAL A 58 -11.24 1.70 -19.11
CA VAL A 58 -10.55 2.78 -19.83
C VAL A 58 -10.27 2.40 -21.29
N ILE A 59 -9.85 1.17 -21.56
CA ILE A 59 -9.65 0.67 -22.92
C ILE A 59 -11.00 0.60 -23.65
N GLY A 60 -12.08 0.22 -22.96
CA GLY A 60 -13.44 0.17 -23.51
C GLY A 60 -13.95 1.50 -24.07
N GLU A 61 -13.40 2.63 -23.61
CA GLU A 61 -13.74 3.97 -24.10
C GLU A 61 -13.12 4.32 -25.46
N VAL A 62 -12.11 3.58 -25.91
CA VAL A 62 -11.47 3.81 -27.21
C VAL A 62 -12.42 3.37 -28.32
N GLU A 63 -12.80 4.29 -29.22
CA GLU A 63 -13.81 4.02 -30.26
C GLU A 63 -13.38 2.94 -31.28
N ASN A 64 -12.11 2.94 -31.67
CA ASN A 64 -11.57 2.02 -32.68
C ASN A 64 -11.36 0.61 -32.09
N GLU A 65 -12.01 -0.39 -32.68
CA GLU A 65 -11.96 -1.77 -32.22
C GLU A 65 -10.57 -2.41 -32.32
N ALA A 66 -9.82 -2.11 -33.38
CA ALA A 66 -8.46 -2.62 -33.54
C ALA A 66 -7.53 -2.04 -32.46
N TYR A 67 -7.69 -0.77 -32.09
CA TYR A 67 -6.94 -0.17 -30.98
C TYR A 67 -7.25 -0.87 -29.65
N ARG A 68 -8.54 -1.10 -29.36
CA ARG A 68 -8.94 -1.82 -28.14
C ARG A 68 -8.32 -3.21 -28.09
N HIS A 69 -8.38 -3.95 -29.20
CA HIS A 69 -7.83 -5.29 -29.27
C HIS A 69 -6.31 -5.29 -29.00
N LEU A 70 -5.56 -4.41 -29.68
CA LEU A 70 -4.12 -4.27 -29.47
C LEU A 70 -3.77 -3.92 -28.02
N LEU A 71 -4.46 -2.94 -27.42
CA LEU A 71 -4.21 -2.55 -26.04
C LEU A 71 -4.48 -3.69 -25.05
N ARG A 72 -5.57 -4.45 -25.23
CA ARG A 72 -5.87 -5.61 -24.36
C ARG A 72 -4.77 -6.66 -24.42
N LEU A 73 -4.37 -7.07 -25.63
CA LEU A 73 -3.29 -8.03 -25.84
C LEU A 73 -1.99 -7.55 -25.19
N SER A 74 -1.62 -6.29 -25.41
CA SER A 74 -0.31 -5.78 -24.99
C SER A 74 -0.23 -5.30 -23.54
N ILE A 75 -1.37 -4.99 -22.89
CA ILE A 75 -1.40 -4.48 -21.52
C ILE A 75 -1.95 -5.52 -20.55
N ILE A 76 -3.13 -6.09 -20.83
CA ILE A 76 -3.85 -6.94 -19.88
C ILE A 76 -3.26 -8.35 -19.89
N GLU A 77 -3.12 -8.95 -21.08
CA GLU A 77 -2.70 -10.35 -21.21
C GLU A 77 -1.23 -10.56 -20.83
N THR A 78 -0.40 -9.52 -20.92
CA THR A 78 1.02 -9.57 -20.52
C THR A 78 1.24 -9.09 -19.07
N MET A 79 0.20 -8.68 -18.36
CA MET A 79 0.36 -8.04 -17.05
C MET A 79 0.97 -8.95 -15.99
N GLU A 80 0.67 -10.25 -16.01
CA GLU A 80 1.21 -11.18 -14.99
C GLU A 80 2.74 -11.19 -14.97
N GLU A 81 3.39 -10.95 -16.11
CA GLU A 81 4.85 -10.84 -16.18
C GLU A 81 5.36 -9.55 -15.52
N PHE A 82 4.61 -8.45 -15.69
CA PHE A 82 4.90 -7.15 -15.09
C PHE A 82 4.54 -7.08 -13.60
N ALA A 83 3.56 -7.85 -13.16
CA ALA A 83 3.10 -7.92 -11.77
C ALA A 83 4.06 -8.71 -10.85
N LYS A 84 5.02 -9.46 -11.41
CA LYS A 84 6.09 -10.17 -10.65
C LYS A 84 7.08 -9.24 -9.94
N ARG A 85 6.81 -7.95 -9.87
CA ARG A 85 7.67 -6.95 -9.23
C ARG A 85 7.83 -7.23 -7.74
N ASN A 86 9.02 -6.93 -7.25
CA ASN A 86 9.39 -7.08 -5.85
C ASN A 86 8.98 -5.83 -5.06
N ILE A 87 7.68 -5.59 -4.94
CA ILE A 87 7.14 -4.50 -4.11
C ILE A 87 6.76 -5.05 -2.74
N TYR A 88 7.29 -4.44 -1.69
CA TYR A 88 6.99 -4.74 -0.30
C TYR A 88 6.26 -3.57 0.32
N VAL A 89 5.21 -3.86 1.09
CA VAL A 89 4.29 -2.87 1.62
C VAL A 89 4.28 -2.93 3.14
N LEU A 90 4.33 -1.77 3.76
CA LEU A 90 4.00 -1.54 5.16
C LEU A 90 2.78 -0.64 5.24
N SER A 91 1.73 -1.13 5.90
CA SER A 91 0.44 -0.44 6.01
C SER A 91 0.18 0.10 7.41
N PHE A 92 -0.44 1.27 7.43
CA PHE A 92 -0.98 1.96 8.58
C PHE A 92 -2.42 2.39 8.27
N SER A 93 -3.12 2.87 9.27
CA SER A 93 -4.40 3.55 9.13
C SER A 93 -4.30 4.95 9.71
N THR A 94 -5.15 5.88 9.27
CA THR A 94 -5.39 7.15 9.98
C THR A 94 -6.61 7.09 10.89
N ALA A 95 -7.31 5.95 10.95
CA ALA A 95 -8.38 5.71 11.90
C ALA A 95 -7.79 5.32 13.28
N PRO A 96 -8.09 6.09 14.36
CA PRO A 96 -7.53 5.84 15.70
C PRO A 96 -8.18 4.65 16.42
N ASP A 97 -9.46 4.41 16.16
CA ASP A 97 -10.26 3.40 16.84
C ASP A 97 -11.36 2.88 15.88
N SER A 98 -11.10 1.76 15.21
CA SER A 98 -11.95 1.24 14.12
C SER A 98 -12.39 -0.20 14.40
N LEU A 99 -13.70 -0.44 14.42
CA LEU A 99 -14.27 -1.78 14.57
C LEU A 99 -13.80 -2.73 13.47
N THR A 100 -13.73 -2.25 12.23
CA THR A 100 -13.25 -3.03 11.08
C THR A 100 -11.81 -3.47 11.31
N LEU A 101 -10.92 -2.55 11.68
CA LEU A 101 -9.50 -2.88 11.87
C LEU A 101 -9.25 -3.74 13.11
N TRP A 102 -10.06 -3.59 14.16
CA TRP A 102 -10.02 -4.51 15.29
C TRP A 102 -10.45 -5.93 14.92
N ALA A 103 -11.50 -6.06 14.10
CA ALA A 103 -11.97 -7.37 13.64
C ALA A 103 -10.93 -8.07 12.77
N GLU A 104 -10.27 -7.33 11.87
CA GLU A 104 -9.29 -7.89 10.93
C GLU A 104 -7.92 -8.15 11.56
N PHE A 105 -7.38 -7.21 12.33
CA PHE A 105 -5.97 -7.23 12.77
C PHE A 105 -5.79 -7.33 14.28
N GLY A 106 -6.84 -7.00 15.04
CA GLY A 106 -6.78 -7.01 16.50
C GLY A 106 -7.11 -8.37 17.11
N ASP A 107 -8.04 -9.13 16.53
CA ASP A 107 -8.67 -10.26 17.21
C ASP A 107 -9.18 -9.86 18.63
N LYS A 108 -9.33 -10.79 19.58
CA LYS A 108 -9.79 -10.53 20.95
C LYS A 108 -8.79 -9.76 21.81
N THR A 109 -7.50 -9.80 21.49
CA THR A 109 -6.39 -9.31 22.36
C THR A 109 -5.47 -8.30 21.67
N GLY A 110 -5.97 -7.64 20.63
CA GLY A 110 -5.22 -6.72 19.77
C GLY A 110 -4.80 -5.43 20.44
N TYR A 111 -3.86 -4.77 19.76
CA TYR A 111 -3.33 -3.47 20.13
C TYR A 111 -3.22 -2.59 18.89
N ASN A 112 -3.34 -1.28 19.07
CA ASN A 112 -3.12 -0.27 18.06
C ASN A 112 -2.00 0.65 18.54
N MET A 113 -0.93 0.78 17.74
CA MET A 113 0.18 1.67 18.03
C MET A 113 0.01 2.98 17.24
N ALA A 114 -0.02 4.11 17.94
CA ALA A 114 -0.13 5.45 17.33
C ALA A 114 1.25 6.08 17.19
N PHE A 115 1.61 6.54 16.00
CA PHE A 115 2.90 7.16 15.69
C PHE A 115 2.73 8.56 15.13
N ASP A 116 3.67 9.44 15.45
CA ASP A 116 3.84 10.67 14.67
C ASP A 116 4.25 10.29 13.25
N GLY A 117 3.35 10.50 12.29
CA GLY A 117 3.54 10.01 10.93
C GLY A 117 4.76 10.61 10.24
N LYS A 118 5.05 11.90 10.49
CA LYS A 118 6.18 12.58 9.89
C LYS A 118 7.50 12.08 10.46
N LEU A 119 7.60 11.97 11.79
CA LEU A 119 8.80 11.44 12.44
C LEU A 119 9.04 9.98 12.05
N LEU A 120 7.97 9.18 11.92
CA LEU A 120 8.07 7.79 11.49
C LEU A 120 8.61 7.69 10.07
N LEU A 121 8.08 8.47 9.12
CA LEU A 121 8.60 8.49 7.76
C LEU A 121 10.04 8.96 7.69
N THR A 122 10.43 9.98 8.46
CA THR A 122 11.81 10.46 8.53
C THR A 122 12.74 9.35 9.02
N ALA A 123 12.40 8.70 10.14
CA ALA A 123 13.21 7.62 10.70
C ALA A 123 13.33 6.41 9.76
N ILE A 124 12.25 6.05 9.04
CA ILE A 124 12.32 5.00 8.02
C ILE A 124 13.27 5.41 6.87
N LYS A 125 13.17 6.66 6.39
CA LYS A 125 14.00 7.18 5.28
C LYS A 125 15.49 7.23 5.60
N GLU A 126 15.86 7.34 6.88
CA GLU A 126 17.27 7.31 7.32
C GLU A 126 17.95 5.96 7.05
N HIS A 127 17.18 4.86 7.07
CA HIS A 127 17.71 3.51 6.92
C HIS A 127 17.29 2.82 5.62
N HIS A 128 16.16 3.24 5.04
CA HIS A 128 15.55 2.56 3.89
C HIS A 128 15.06 3.57 2.84
N PRO A 129 15.44 3.39 1.56
CA PRO A 129 14.89 4.22 0.49
C PRO A 129 13.40 3.88 0.30
N ILE A 130 12.53 4.81 0.68
CA ILE A 130 11.10 4.70 0.41
C ILE A 130 10.86 5.00 -1.08
N THR A 131 10.25 4.07 -1.82
CA THR A 131 9.94 4.27 -3.23
C THR A 131 8.69 5.14 -3.39
N LEU A 132 7.61 4.78 -2.70
CA LEU A 132 6.34 5.49 -2.72
C LEU A 132 5.69 5.43 -1.34
N HIS A 133 4.94 6.45 -0.96
CA HIS A 133 4.10 6.42 0.23
C HIS A 133 2.91 7.34 0.05
N GLY A 134 1.78 7.00 0.66
CA GLY A 134 0.58 7.83 0.59
C GLY A 134 -0.71 7.14 1.03
N HIS A 135 -1.75 7.96 1.07
CA HIS A 135 -3.13 7.51 1.28
C HIS A 135 -3.63 6.64 0.12
N ILE A 136 -4.40 5.61 0.45
CA ILE A 136 -5.14 4.83 -0.55
C ILE A 136 -6.17 5.70 -1.25
N ILE A 137 -6.25 5.53 -2.57
CA ILE A 137 -7.26 6.15 -3.41
C ILE A 137 -8.43 5.18 -3.50
N TYR A 138 -9.58 5.58 -2.95
CA TYR A 138 -10.82 4.78 -2.96
C TYR A 138 -11.84 5.24 -4.01
N ASP A 139 -11.75 6.51 -4.46
CA ASP A 139 -12.72 7.09 -5.37
C ASP A 139 -12.53 6.56 -6.81
N LYS A 140 -13.49 5.75 -7.27
CA LYS A 140 -13.42 5.08 -8.58
C LYS A 140 -13.32 6.08 -9.74
N ALA A 141 -14.04 7.20 -9.68
CA ALA A 141 -14.01 8.20 -10.75
C ALA A 141 -12.62 8.84 -10.87
N TYR A 142 -11.97 9.13 -9.74
CA TYR A 142 -10.62 9.66 -9.67
C TYR A 142 -9.57 8.63 -10.12
N GLN A 143 -9.73 7.36 -9.75
CA GLN A 143 -8.88 6.26 -10.24
C GLN A 143 -8.92 6.16 -11.77
N LEU A 144 -10.12 6.14 -12.37
CA LEU A 144 -10.30 6.12 -13.82
C LEU A 144 -9.72 7.38 -14.48
N LYS A 145 -9.87 8.55 -13.86
CA LYS A 145 -9.24 9.80 -14.34
C LYS A 145 -7.72 9.69 -14.41
N ILE A 146 -7.08 9.10 -13.39
CA ILE A 146 -5.63 8.88 -13.38
C ILE A 146 -5.22 7.96 -14.53
N LEU A 147 -5.89 6.81 -14.69
CA LEU A 147 -5.58 5.83 -15.73
C LEU A 147 -5.75 6.42 -17.15
N ARG A 148 -6.86 7.12 -17.41
CA ARG A 148 -7.07 7.83 -18.70
C ARG A 148 -5.97 8.82 -19.00
N ASN A 149 -5.61 9.64 -18.01
CA ASN A 149 -4.56 10.64 -18.18
C ASN A 149 -3.20 9.99 -18.45
N LEU A 150 -2.87 8.88 -17.78
CA LEU A 150 -1.63 8.15 -18.05
C LEU A 150 -1.58 7.61 -19.48
N LEU A 151 -2.62 6.89 -19.90
CA LEU A 151 -2.64 6.18 -21.19
C LEU A 151 -2.74 7.14 -22.38
N PHE A 152 -3.60 8.16 -22.30
CA PHE A 152 -3.96 8.97 -23.45
C PHE A 152 -3.24 10.31 -23.54
N VAL A 153 -2.65 10.79 -22.45
CA VAL A 153 -2.07 12.14 -22.39
C VAL A 153 -0.62 12.10 -21.94
N LYS A 154 -0.36 11.75 -20.68
CA LYS A 154 0.97 11.88 -20.07
C LYS A 154 2.04 11.08 -20.82
N ILE A 155 1.83 9.78 -21.03
CA ILE A 155 2.85 8.94 -21.68
C ILE A 155 3.03 9.37 -23.15
N PRO A 156 1.97 9.54 -23.96
CA PRO A 156 2.11 10.10 -25.32
C PRO A 156 2.84 11.45 -25.38
N ASP A 157 2.51 12.40 -24.50
CA ASP A 157 3.16 13.72 -24.43
C ASP A 157 4.65 13.61 -24.09
N GLU A 158 5.03 12.72 -23.17
CA GLU A 158 6.43 12.41 -22.83
C GLU A 158 7.19 11.74 -23.99
N LEU A 159 6.47 11.09 -24.92
CA LEU A 159 7.02 10.54 -26.16
C LEU A 159 6.99 11.55 -27.32
N HIS A 160 6.43 12.74 -27.09
CA HIS A 160 6.25 13.79 -28.10
C HIS A 160 5.47 13.33 -29.34
N ILE A 161 4.48 12.45 -29.14
CA ILE A 161 3.63 11.89 -30.20
C ILE A 161 2.21 11.71 -29.65
N THR A 162 1.18 11.90 -30.47
CA THR A 162 -0.20 11.73 -29.99
C THR A 162 -0.52 10.25 -29.78
N PHE A 163 -1.42 9.94 -28.84
CA PHE A 163 -1.92 8.57 -28.66
C PHE A 163 -2.44 7.97 -29.97
N LYS A 164 -3.14 8.78 -30.78
CA LYS A 164 -3.69 8.35 -32.06
C LYS A 164 -2.59 7.93 -33.04
N ASP A 165 -1.55 8.73 -33.16
CA ASP A 165 -0.44 8.45 -34.09
C ASP A 165 0.33 7.19 -33.69
N ILE A 166 0.57 6.98 -32.37
CA ILE A 166 1.16 5.74 -31.86
C ILE A 166 0.34 4.52 -32.33
N MET A 167 -0.99 4.57 -32.15
CA MET A 167 -1.87 3.46 -32.50
C MET A 167 -2.00 3.25 -34.01
N GLU A 168 -2.06 4.33 -34.79
CA GLU A 168 -2.10 4.25 -36.26
C GLU A 168 -0.82 3.65 -36.85
N GLU A 169 0.33 3.98 -36.28
CA GLU A 169 1.62 3.42 -36.70
C GLU A 169 1.73 1.95 -36.31
N GLU A 170 1.29 1.59 -35.09
CA GLU A 170 1.31 0.19 -34.63
C GLU A 170 0.48 -0.73 -35.53
N ILE A 171 -0.71 -0.29 -35.97
CA ILE A 171 -1.52 -1.06 -36.91
C ILE A 171 -0.79 -1.30 -38.24
N LYS A 172 -0.04 -0.30 -38.73
CA LYS A 172 0.62 -0.36 -40.04
C LYS A 172 1.89 -1.20 -40.02
N SER A 173 2.70 -1.05 -38.98
CA SER A 173 4.07 -1.55 -38.95
C SER A 173 4.32 -2.68 -37.95
N GLN A 174 3.46 -2.81 -36.92
CA GLN A 174 3.59 -3.75 -35.80
C GLN A 174 4.91 -3.62 -35.01
N ASN A 175 4.85 -3.86 -33.70
CA ASN A 175 6.01 -3.82 -32.80
C ASN A 175 6.78 -2.49 -32.87
N THR A 176 6.05 -1.38 -33.00
CA THR A 176 6.66 -0.06 -33.04
C THR A 176 7.24 0.31 -31.68
N LYS A 177 8.36 1.02 -31.69
CA LYS A 177 9.04 1.43 -30.45
C LYS A 177 8.14 2.31 -29.57
N ALA A 178 7.37 3.21 -30.18
CA ALA A 178 6.49 4.12 -29.44
C ALA A 178 5.37 3.36 -28.74
N PHE A 179 4.77 2.36 -29.38
CA PHE A 179 3.75 1.52 -28.77
C PHE A 179 4.30 0.64 -27.65
N GLN A 180 5.47 0.02 -27.86
CA GLN A 180 6.15 -0.76 -26.81
C GLN A 180 6.49 0.08 -25.58
N GLU A 181 6.94 1.32 -25.79
CA GLU A 181 7.24 2.25 -24.70
C GLU A 181 5.96 2.70 -23.99
N LEU A 182 4.88 2.98 -24.73
CA LEU A 182 3.56 3.31 -24.17
C LEU A 182 3.05 2.20 -23.25
N THR A 183 3.00 0.97 -23.75
CA THR A 183 2.46 -0.17 -23.00
C THR A 183 3.36 -0.50 -21.80
N SER A 184 4.67 -0.58 -21.99
CA SER A 184 5.62 -0.88 -20.91
C SER A 184 5.59 0.17 -19.79
N ARG A 185 5.55 1.47 -20.13
CA ARG A 185 5.42 2.54 -19.12
C ARG A 185 4.07 2.52 -18.43
N PHE A 186 3.00 2.27 -19.18
CA PHE A 186 1.66 2.20 -18.60
C PHE A 186 1.55 1.03 -17.61
N GLN A 187 2.06 -0.15 -17.96
CA GLN A 187 2.10 -1.32 -17.07
C GLN A 187 3.00 -1.08 -15.86
N TYR A 188 4.14 -0.42 -16.04
CA TYR A 188 5.02 0.01 -14.95
C TYR A 188 4.26 0.89 -13.95
N ASP A 189 3.59 1.94 -14.44
CA ASP A 189 2.83 2.88 -13.61
C ASP A 189 1.61 2.19 -12.98
N MET A 190 0.94 1.29 -13.70
CA MET A 190 -0.17 0.49 -13.20
C MET A 190 0.25 -0.41 -12.04
N SER A 191 1.41 -1.06 -12.11
CA SER A 191 1.91 -1.91 -11.02
C SER A 191 2.09 -1.15 -9.70
N ARG A 192 2.39 0.16 -9.78
CA ARG A 192 2.47 1.06 -8.62
C ARG A 192 1.10 1.51 -8.15
N LEU A 193 0.23 1.89 -9.09
CA LEU A 193 -1.14 2.28 -8.77
C LEU A 193 -1.94 1.14 -8.13
N ALA A 194 -1.70 -0.11 -8.52
CA ALA A 194 -2.33 -1.29 -7.94
C ALA A 194 -2.17 -1.34 -6.42
N ILE A 195 -1.00 -0.92 -5.91
CA ILE A 195 -0.68 -0.86 -4.48
C ILE A 195 -1.45 0.25 -3.77
N PHE A 196 -1.95 1.27 -4.47
CA PHE A 196 -2.61 2.43 -3.87
C PHE A 196 -4.08 2.58 -4.29
N PHE A 197 -4.60 1.69 -5.11
CA PHE A 197 -6.00 1.67 -5.54
C PHE A 197 -6.73 0.57 -4.78
N LYS A 198 -7.84 0.95 -4.13
CA LYS A 198 -8.71 -0.01 -3.45
C LYS A 198 -10.16 0.35 -3.72
N GLN A 199 -11.07 -0.61 -3.60
CA GLN A 199 -12.49 -0.36 -3.81
C GLN A 199 -13.08 0.47 -2.66
N ASN A 200 -14.13 1.22 -2.93
CA ASN A 200 -14.71 2.17 -1.97
C ASN A 200 -15.29 1.47 -0.72
N GLU A 201 -15.63 0.19 -0.79
CA GLU A 201 -16.09 -0.64 0.32
C GLU A 201 -15.06 -0.74 1.44
N PHE A 202 -13.76 -0.64 1.11
CA PHE A 202 -12.65 -0.67 2.06
C PHE A 202 -12.28 0.70 2.63
N LYS A 203 -13.00 1.76 2.25
CA LYS A 203 -12.71 3.14 2.69
C LYS A 203 -12.69 3.30 4.22
N SER A 204 -13.39 2.44 4.95
CA SER A 204 -13.37 2.44 6.42
C SER A 204 -11.99 2.13 7.02
N GLU A 205 -11.10 1.49 6.26
CA GLU A 205 -9.73 1.21 6.69
C GLU A 205 -8.88 2.47 6.80
N GLN A 206 -9.21 3.54 6.03
CA GLN A 206 -8.44 4.78 5.96
C GLN A 206 -6.93 4.51 5.85
N GLU A 207 -6.58 3.63 4.91
CA GLU A 207 -5.26 3.03 4.85
C GLU A 207 -4.22 4.01 4.27
N TYR A 208 -3.04 3.96 4.86
CA TYR A 208 -1.84 4.66 4.43
C TYR A 208 -0.72 3.65 4.21
N ARG A 209 -0.13 3.63 3.01
CA ARG A 209 0.91 2.66 2.65
C ARG A 209 2.27 3.30 2.46
N ILE A 210 3.29 2.54 2.80
CA ILE A 210 4.69 2.78 2.43
C ILE A 210 5.13 1.58 1.58
N ALA A 211 5.61 1.85 0.38
CA ALA A 211 6.04 0.84 -0.58
C ALA A 211 7.55 0.93 -0.84
N PHE A 212 8.18 -0.24 -0.87
CA PHE A 212 9.60 -0.45 -1.11
C PHE A 212 9.76 -1.36 -2.32
N GLU A 213 10.39 -0.86 -3.37
CA GLU A 213 10.62 -1.61 -4.61
C GLU A 213 12.03 -2.18 -4.68
N ASN A 214 12.12 -3.43 -5.14
CA ASN A 214 13.38 -4.12 -5.44
C ASN A 214 14.40 -4.04 -4.29
N PRO A 215 14.01 -4.43 -3.06
CA PRO A 215 14.96 -4.48 -1.97
C PRO A 215 16.08 -5.50 -2.29
N ALA A 216 17.27 -5.26 -1.74
CA ALA A 216 18.41 -6.15 -1.94
C ALA A 216 18.07 -7.58 -1.48
N GLN A 217 18.52 -8.59 -2.22
CA GLN A 217 18.19 -9.99 -1.92
C GLN A 217 18.58 -10.41 -0.50
N GLU A 218 19.66 -9.85 0.04
CA GLU A 218 20.17 -10.07 1.39
C GLU A 218 19.23 -9.56 2.49
N SER A 219 18.35 -8.60 2.17
CA SER A 219 17.35 -8.07 3.10
C SER A 219 16.07 -8.94 3.17
N LEU A 220 15.97 -9.94 2.30
CA LEU A 220 14.79 -10.79 2.19
C LEU A 220 14.73 -11.79 3.35
N CYS A 221 13.65 -11.71 4.10
CA CYS A 221 13.32 -12.62 5.19
C CYS A 221 12.05 -13.41 4.87
N PHE A 222 11.86 -14.53 5.56
CA PHE A 222 10.67 -15.36 5.45
C PHE A 222 10.12 -15.68 6.83
N ARG A 223 8.80 -15.67 6.96
CA ARG A 223 8.09 -16.10 8.18
C ARG A 223 6.97 -17.05 7.80
N GLU A 224 6.68 -18.00 8.67
CA GLU A 224 5.48 -18.82 8.52
C GLU A 224 4.25 -17.97 8.81
N LYS A 225 3.22 -18.13 7.98
CA LYS A 225 1.86 -17.61 8.18
C LYS A 225 0.90 -18.63 7.57
N ASP A 226 -0.06 -19.12 8.34
CA ASP A 226 -1.13 -20.03 7.89
C ASP A 226 -0.63 -21.22 7.04
N GLY A 227 0.53 -21.80 7.40
CA GLY A 227 1.12 -22.95 6.74
C GLY A 227 1.95 -22.65 5.47
N PHE A 228 2.12 -21.39 5.08
CA PHE A 228 2.98 -20.99 3.96
C PHE A 228 4.11 -20.04 4.39
N LEU A 229 5.17 -19.97 3.57
CA LEU A 229 6.27 -19.03 3.77
C LEU A 229 5.92 -17.68 3.16
N LEU A 230 5.82 -16.66 4.00
CA LEU A 230 5.53 -15.29 3.63
C LEU A 230 6.82 -14.47 3.53
N PRO A 231 7.18 -13.94 2.35
CA PRO A 231 8.35 -13.09 2.17
C PRO A 231 8.11 -11.68 2.74
N TYR A 232 9.11 -11.14 3.43
CA TYR A 232 9.08 -9.79 3.97
C TYR A 232 10.49 -9.19 4.05
N ILE A 233 10.58 -7.88 4.23
CA ILE A 233 11.83 -7.17 4.57
C ILE A 233 11.70 -6.49 5.92
N GLN A 234 12.82 -6.36 6.62
CA GLN A 234 12.90 -5.66 7.90
C GLN A 234 13.13 -4.16 7.67
N ILE A 235 12.21 -3.35 8.19
CA ILE A 235 12.27 -1.88 8.14
C ILE A 235 12.68 -1.38 9.51
N HIS A 236 13.93 -0.97 9.63
CA HIS A 236 14.52 -0.42 10.84
C HIS A 236 14.13 1.05 11.02
N VAL A 237 13.64 1.35 12.22
CA VAL A 237 13.26 2.71 12.65
C VAL A 237 14.07 3.16 13.88
N GLY A 238 14.64 2.21 14.63
CA GLY A 238 15.32 2.51 15.89
C GLY A 238 14.31 2.83 17.00
N LYS A 239 14.53 3.91 17.76
CA LYS A 239 13.56 4.33 18.78
C LYS A 239 12.31 4.87 18.10
N LEU A 240 11.18 4.21 18.32
CA LEU A 240 9.94 4.52 17.63
C LEU A 240 9.39 5.89 18.08
N PRO A 241 8.87 6.73 17.16
CA PRO A 241 8.15 7.96 17.49
C PRO A 241 6.72 7.64 17.95
N LEU A 242 6.62 6.81 18.99
CA LEU A 242 5.40 6.26 19.54
C LEU A 242 4.69 7.31 20.40
N MET A 243 3.44 7.62 20.06
CA MET A 243 2.61 8.59 20.77
C MET A 243 1.69 7.95 21.80
N SER A 244 1.15 6.77 21.49
CA SER A 244 0.32 5.99 22.42
C SER A 244 0.10 4.56 21.93
N ILE A 245 -0.44 3.71 22.81
CA ILE A 245 -0.96 2.39 22.47
C ILE A 245 -2.41 2.28 22.96
N THR A 246 -3.31 1.77 22.12
CA THR A 246 -4.69 1.47 22.48
C THR A 246 -4.91 -0.03 22.51
N VAL A 247 -5.56 -0.54 23.56
CA VAL A 247 -5.94 -1.95 23.70
C VAL A 247 -7.32 -2.19 23.09
N ALA A 248 -7.48 -3.29 22.35
CA ALA A 248 -8.73 -3.68 21.70
C ALA A 248 -9.92 -3.76 22.68
N PRO A 249 -11.15 -3.44 22.23
CA PRO A 249 -12.32 -3.35 23.10
C PRO A 249 -12.74 -4.69 23.72
N LYS A 250 -12.40 -5.82 23.10
CA LYS A 250 -12.69 -7.18 23.62
C LYS A 250 -11.73 -7.63 24.73
N ASN A 251 -10.65 -6.90 24.97
CA ASN A 251 -9.66 -7.23 25.98
C ASN A 251 -10.06 -6.59 27.32
N HIS A 252 -11.12 -7.12 27.94
CA HIS A 252 -11.76 -6.60 29.16
C HIS A 252 -10.96 -6.82 30.46
N VAL A 253 -9.67 -7.10 30.36
CA VAL A 253 -8.83 -7.34 31.54
C VAL A 253 -8.00 -6.10 31.79
N ASP A 254 -8.19 -5.44 32.94
CA ASP A 254 -7.40 -4.27 33.39
C ASP A 254 -5.88 -4.54 33.37
N LEU A 255 -5.48 -5.82 33.42
CA LEU A 255 -4.11 -6.28 33.30
C LEU A 255 -3.48 -5.99 31.93
N ALA A 256 -4.24 -5.89 30.84
CA ALA A 256 -3.68 -5.67 29.51
C ALA A 256 -3.01 -4.28 29.38
N PRO A 257 -3.69 -3.15 29.69
CA PRO A 257 -3.01 -1.86 29.74
C PRO A 257 -1.93 -1.80 30.82
N ALA A 258 -2.15 -2.39 32.00
CA ALA A 258 -1.17 -2.35 33.09
C ALA A 258 0.14 -3.05 32.70
N GLY A 259 0.05 -4.24 32.09
CA GLY A 259 1.21 -4.97 31.58
C GLY A 259 1.92 -4.23 30.45
N MET A 260 1.16 -3.63 29.52
CA MET A 260 1.75 -2.83 28.45
C MET A 260 2.46 -1.58 28.98
N ARG A 261 1.91 -0.88 29.98
CA ARG A 261 2.58 0.27 30.63
C ARG A 261 3.90 -0.15 31.28
N ALA A 262 3.88 -1.23 32.07
CA ALA A 262 5.11 -1.76 32.68
C ALA A 262 6.15 -2.15 31.63
N TYR A 263 5.72 -2.67 30.49
CA TYR A 263 6.62 -3.02 29.39
C TYR A 263 7.21 -1.80 28.68
N LEU A 264 6.42 -0.75 28.46
CA LEU A 264 6.89 0.52 27.90
C LEU A 264 7.91 1.20 28.82
N GLU A 265 7.64 1.23 30.13
CA GLU A 265 8.56 1.75 31.14
C GLU A 265 9.89 0.98 31.14
N TYR A 266 9.83 -0.36 31.12
CA TYR A 266 11.01 -1.22 31.01
C TYR A 266 11.87 -0.91 29.77
N LEU A 267 11.23 -0.56 28.65
CA LEU A 267 11.93 -0.20 27.40
C LEU A 267 12.30 1.28 27.31
N GLY A 268 11.94 2.11 28.29
CA GLY A 268 12.22 3.55 28.28
C GLY A 268 11.37 4.37 27.29
N TYR A 269 10.14 3.93 27.04
CA TYR A 269 9.12 4.70 26.33
C TYR A 269 8.25 5.46 27.34
N ASP A 270 8.23 6.79 27.23
CA ASP A 270 7.33 7.65 27.99
C ASP A 270 6.08 7.93 27.16
N THR A 271 5.11 7.03 27.23
CA THR A 271 3.88 7.10 26.43
C THR A 271 2.68 6.50 27.15
N THR A 272 1.47 6.83 26.69
CA THR A 272 0.22 6.45 27.36
C THR A 272 -0.40 5.19 26.73
N VAL A 273 -1.01 4.37 27.57
CA VAL A 273 -1.81 3.21 27.14
C VAL A 273 -3.29 3.42 27.47
N TYR A 274 -4.12 3.41 26.43
CA TYR A 274 -5.57 3.60 26.47
C TYR A 274 -6.33 2.29 26.25
N PHE A 275 -7.61 2.31 26.61
CA PHE A 275 -8.59 1.35 26.10
C PHE A 275 -9.33 1.96 24.91
N SER A 276 -9.67 1.09 23.94
CA SER A 276 -10.64 1.44 22.90
C SER A 276 -11.93 1.94 23.54
N GLN A 277 -12.49 3.01 22.97
CA GLN A 277 -13.74 3.62 23.44
C GLN A 277 -14.98 3.04 22.73
N LEU A 278 -14.76 2.11 21.79
CA LEU A 278 -15.83 1.47 21.03
C LEU A 278 -16.66 0.54 21.93
N LYS A 279 -17.97 0.77 21.94
CA LYS A 279 -18.92 -0.13 22.60
C LYS A 279 -19.33 -1.24 21.64
N LEU A 280 -18.99 -2.47 21.97
CA LEU A 280 -19.44 -3.64 21.24
C LEU A 280 -20.92 -3.89 21.57
N ARG A 281 -21.75 -4.07 20.54
CA ARG A 281 -23.11 -4.59 20.73
C ARG A 281 -22.97 -6.11 20.90
N TYR A 282 -23.28 -6.60 22.10
CA TYR A 282 -23.39 -8.03 22.37
C TYR A 282 -24.77 -8.54 21.92
#